data_AF-A0AAV0C5F8-F1
#
_entry.id   AF-A0AAV0C5F8-F1
#
_cell.length_a   1.000
_cell.length_b   1.000
_cell.length_c   1.000
_cell.angle_alpha   90.00
_cell.angle_beta   90.00
_cell.angle_gamma   90.00
#
_symmetry.space_group_name_H-M   'P 1'
#
loop_
_entity.id
_entity.type
_entity.pdbx_description
1 polymer ?
#
loop_
_entity_poly.entity_id
_entity_poly.type
_entity_poly.pdbx_seq_one_letter_code
_entity_poly.pdbx_strand_id
1 'polypeptide(L)'
;MTNYYEVDDILAEEELVPAVFQKSANGVGIFDCCDDTNKVGAGTEVEMPFWLACDLYVKQAVKIKVPSCFDTKIGDKTIGPFLLVAFRTRYKEVLIKAYTAASTVAIKQLPLLTQEEMKLYEAGQSSIMAFKKWRMGGPRLQKASVLGRKRKPTE
;
A
#
# COMPACT_ATOMS: atom_id res chain seq x y z
N MET A 1 -5.86 6.02 12.26
CA MET A 1 -4.85 5.03 12.68
C MET A 1 -5.13 3.77 11.91
N THR A 2 -4.32 3.57 10.89
CA THR A 2 -3.90 2.29 10.32
C THR A 2 -3.64 1.23 11.40
N ASN A 3 -3.81 -0.04 11.05
CA ASN A 3 -3.63 -1.15 11.98
C ASN A 3 -2.14 -1.47 12.10
N TYR A 4 -1.61 -1.37 13.32
CA TYR A 4 -0.19 -1.59 13.61
C TYR A 4 0.35 -2.96 13.13
N TYR A 5 -0.52 -3.97 13.03
CA TYR A 5 -0.11 -5.32 12.61
C TYR A 5 -0.23 -5.58 11.11
N GLU A 6 -0.80 -4.65 10.34
CA GLU A 6 -0.91 -4.80 8.88
C GLU A 6 0.37 -4.28 8.22
N VAL A 7 1.11 -5.18 7.58
CA VAL A 7 2.39 -4.85 6.93
C VAL A 7 2.17 -3.82 5.82
N ASP A 8 1.08 -3.92 5.08
CA ASP A 8 0.78 -2.99 3.98
C ASP A 8 0.53 -1.56 4.48
N ASP A 9 -0.07 -1.43 5.67
CA ASP A 9 -0.28 -0.11 6.30
C ASP A 9 1.06 0.52 6.70
N ILE A 10 1.97 -0.28 7.27
CA ILE A 10 3.33 0.16 7.63
C ILE A 10 4.09 0.60 6.37
N LEU A 11 4.01 -0.18 5.29
CA LEU A 11 4.67 0.14 4.04
C LEU A 11 4.09 1.40 3.38
N ALA A 12 2.78 1.61 3.47
CA ALA A 12 2.13 2.82 2.96
C ALA A 12 2.55 4.08 3.72
N GLU A 13 2.85 3.96 5.02
CA GLU A 13 3.30 5.07 5.87
C GLU A 13 4.76 5.49 5.65
N GLU A 14 5.60 4.59 5.15
CA GLU A 14 7.01 4.88 4.86
C GLU A 14 7.18 5.70 3.56
N GLU A 15 6.13 5.87 2.77
CA GLU A 15 6.15 6.67 1.54
C GLU A 15 6.60 8.11 1.83
N LEU A 16 7.55 8.60 1.03
CA LEU A 16 8.12 9.94 1.18
C LEU A 16 7.14 10.99 0.64
N VAL A 17 6.87 12.01 1.46
CA VAL A 17 6.01 13.14 1.10
C VAL A 17 6.78 14.46 1.16
N PRO A 18 6.53 15.38 0.22
CA PRO A 18 7.13 16.71 0.25
C PRO A 18 6.52 17.52 1.39
N ALA A 19 7.37 18.06 2.26
CA ALA A 19 6.93 18.79 3.44
C ALA A 19 7.83 20.01 3.69
N VAL A 20 7.23 21.13 4.11
CA VAL A 20 7.92 22.41 4.34
C VAL A 20 8.01 22.69 5.82
N PHE A 21 9.21 22.88 6.35
CA PHE A 21 9.42 23.30 7.73
C PHE A 21 8.89 24.71 7.96
N GLN A 22 8.05 24.90 8.98
CA GLN A 22 7.57 26.23 9.36
C GLN A 22 8.53 26.93 10.33
N LYS A 23 9.32 26.15 11.07
CA LYS A 23 10.27 26.62 12.09
C LYS A 23 11.62 25.97 11.82
N SER A 24 12.70 26.67 12.17
CA SER A 24 14.05 26.08 12.13
C SER A 24 14.15 24.95 13.14
N ALA A 25 14.74 23.84 12.72
CA ALA A 25 14.95 22.67 13.54
C ALA A 25 16.44 22.33 13.59
N ASN A 26 16.95 22.00 14.78
CA ASN A 26 18.33 21.56 15.00
C ASN A 26 18.36 20.03 15.11
N GLY A 27 19.49 19.40 14.77
CA GLY A 27 19.66 17.96 14.91
C GLY A 27 19.01 17.13 13.79
N VAL A 28 18.56 17.78 12.72
CA VAL A 28 17.81 17.20 11.60
C VAL A 28 18.54 17.30 10.27
N GLY A 29 19.88 17.36 10.30
CA GLY A 29 20.74 17.47 9.10
C GLY A 29 20.64 16.28 8.13
N ILE A 30 19.96 15.20 8.50
CA ILE A 30 19.61 14.11 7.56
C ILE A 30 18.71 14.58 6.41
N PHE A 31 18.04 15.71 6.58
CA PHE A 31 17.05 16.26 5.64
C PHE A 31 17.60 17.42 4.80
N ASP A 32 18.76 17.97 5.15
CA ASP A 32 19.40 19.07 4.42
C ASP A 32 20.89 18.74 4.27
N CYS A 33 21.25 18.22 3.09
CA CYS A 33 22.62 17.81 2.77
C CYS A 33 23.55 18.98 2.45
N CYS A 34 23.07 20.23 2.48
CA CYS A 34 23.79 21.37 1.93
C CYS A 34 24.71 22.08 2.94
N ASP A 35 24.54 21.82 4.24
CA ASP A 35 25.27 22.52 5.31
C ASP A 35 25.84 21.54 6.35
N ASP A 36 27.11 21.74 6.73
CA ASP A 36 27.75 21.03 7.86
C ASP A 36 27.12 21.47 9.20
N THR A 37 26.35 22.55 9.21
CA THR A 37 25.52 22.90 10.36
C THR A 37 24.27 22.01 10.37
N ASN A 38 24.24 21.04 11.30
CA ASN A 38 23.16 20.07 11.52
C ASN A 38 21.81 20.74 11.89
N LYS A 39 21.24 21.50 10.95
CA LYS A 39 20.09 22.39 11.12
C LYS A 39 19.33 22.50 9.80
N VAL A 40 18.03 22.65 9.91
CA VAL A 40 17.14 22.92 8.76
C VAL A 40 16.51 24.29 8.95
N GLY A 41 16.60 25.12 7.91
CA GLY A 41 16.00 26.46 7.87
C GLY A 41 14.47 26.43 7.88
N ALA A 42 13.86 27.53 8.36
CA ALA A 42 12.43 27.71 8.18
C ALA A 42 12.14 27.99 6.69
N GLY A 43 11.14 27.31 6.15
CA GLY A 43 10.78 27.38 4.73
C GLY A 43 11.49 26.35 3.84
N THR A 44 12.42 25.55 4.37
CA THR A 44 13.08 24.48 3.60
C THR A 44 12.07 23.37 3.29
N GLU A 45 12.02 22.97 2.03
CA GLU A 45 11.24 21.84 1.53
C GLU A 45 12.10 20.57 1.56
N VAL A 46 11.55 19.54 2.18
CA VAL A 46 12.23 18.29 2.48
C VAL A 46 11.29 17.14 2.17
N GLU A 47 11.84 16.04 1.63
CA GLU A 47 11.13 14.77 1.54
C GLU A 47 11.32 13.98 2.84
N MET A 48 10.21 13.56 3.45
CA MET A 48 10.23 12.78 4.69
C MET A 48 9.12 11.73 4.70
N PRO A 49 9.28 10.63 5.46
CA PRO A 49 8.25 9.61 5.56
C PRO A 49 6.92 10.17 6.08
N PHE A 50 5.82 9.67 5.55
CA PHE A 50 4.48 10.16 5.89
C PHE A 50 4.17 10.04 7.39
N TRP A 51 4.56 8.95 8.05
CA TRP A 51 4.37 8.78 9.50
C TRP A 51 5.01 9.91 10.31
N LEU A 52 6.21 10.34 9.93
CA LEU A 52 6.93 11.43 10.58
C LEU A 52 6.30 12.79 10.26
N ALA A 53 5.96 13.00 8.98
CA ALA A 53 5.31 14.22 8.52
C ALA A 53 4.00 14.48 9.27
N CYS A 54 3.20 13.44 9.50
CA CYS A 54 1.95 13.51 10.26
C CYS A 54 2.15 13.97 11.71
N ASP A 55 3.11 13.39 12.44
CA ASP A 55 3.39 13.77 13.83
C ASP A 55 3.89 15.23 13.92
N LEU A 56 4.77 15.63 12.99
CA LEU A 56 5.28 17.00 12.93
C LEU A 56 4.23 18.02 12.49
N TYR A 57 3.28 17.63 11.65
CA TYR A 57 2.14 18.46 11.26
C TYR A 57 1.23 18.76 12.44
N VAL A 58 0.90 17.76 13.28
CA VAL A 58 0.10 17.95 14.50
C VAL A 58 0.79 18.93 15.46
N LYS A 59 2.13 18.90 15.51
CA LYS A 59 2.94 19.82 16.33
C LYS A 59 3.13 21.21 15.71
N GLN A 60 2.51 21.50 14.57
CA GLN A 60 2.67 22.75 13.81
C GLN A 60 4.14 23.07 13.48
N ALA A 61 4.96 22.04 13.29
CA ALA A 61 6.37 22.18 12.92
C ALA A 61 6.56 22.19 11.40
N VAL A 62 5.70 21.47 10.67
CA VAL A 62 5.83 21.21 9.23
C VAL A 62 4.47 21.36 8.54
N LYS A 63 4.46 21.84 7.30
CA LYS A 63 3.31 21.85 6.38
C LYS A 63 3.53 20.82 5.28
N ILE A 64 2.67 19.81 5.22
CA ILE A 64 2.71 18.79 4.16
C ILE A 64 2.17 19.39 2.86
N LYS A 65 2.90 19.23 1.75
CA LYS A 65 2.42 19.55 0.41
C LYS A 65 1.76 18.32 -0.20
N VAL A 66 0.76 18.56 -1.03
CA VAL A 66 0.10 17.48 -1.78
C VAL A 66 1.08 16.96 -2.84
N PRO A 67 1.33 15.63 -2.91
CA PRO A 67 2.19 15.05 -3.93
C PRO A 67 1.67 15.33 -5.36
N SER A 68 2.59 15.38 -6.32
CA SER A 68 2.29 15.73 -7.73
C SER A 68 1.30 14.79 -8.41
N CYS A 69 1.21 13.53 -7.96
CA CYS A 69 0.22 12.55 -8.44
C CYS A 69 -1.23 12.93 -8.12
N PHE A 70 -1.45 13.87 -7.19
CA PHE A 70 -2.76 14.41 -6.83
C PHE A 70 -2.96 15.88 -7.29
N ASP A 71 -1.89 16.60 -7.61
CA ASP A 71 -1.85 18.06 -7.73
C ASP A 71 -2.58 18.64 -8.98
N THR A 72 -2.54 17.97 -10.13
CA THR A 72 -2.80 18.68 -11.40
C THR A 72 -4.27 18.85 -11.80
N LYS A 73 -5.23 18.11 -11.22
CA LYS A 73 -6.66 18.16 -11.64
C LYS A 73 -7.69 17.89 -10.53
N ILE A 74 -7.25 17.49 -9.35
CA ILE A 74 -8.11 17.01 -8.27
C ILE A 74 -7.87 17.93 -7.09
N GLY A 75 -8.65 19.01 -6.97
CA GLY A 75 -8.58 19.85 -5.77
C GLY A 75 -8.88 19.03 -4.51
N ASP A 76 -8.37 19.46 -3.36
CA ASP A 76 -8.49 18.74 -2.07
C ASP A 76 -9.91 18.24 -1.75
N LYS A 77 -10.95 18.96 -2.17
CA LYS A 77 -12.35 18.63 -1.93
C LYS A 77 -12.92 17.55 -2.86
N THR A 78 -12.25 17.23 -3.97
CA THR A 78 -12.75 16.31 -5.00
C THR A 78 -12.04 14.95 -5.03
N ILE A 79 -10.98 14.77 -4.22
CA ILE A 79 -10.22 13.52 -4.18
C ILE A 79 -11.07 12.32 -3.74
N GLY A 80 -11.88 12.48 -2.70
CA GLY A 80 -12.74 11.40 -2.18
C GLY A 80 -13.71 10.85 -3.24
N PRO A 81 -14.56 11.68 -3.86
CA PRO A 81 -15.45 11.25 -4.93
C PRO A 81 -14.70 10.67 -6.14
N PHE A 82 -13.55 11.23 -6.51
CA PHE A 82 -12.73 10.73 -7.61
C PHE A 82 -12.22 9.30 -7.34
N LEU A 83 -11.64 9.06 -6.15
CA LEU A 83 -11.18 7.74 -5.74
C LEU A 83 -12.32 6.73 -5.71
N LEU A 84 -13.51 7.13 -5.24
CA LEU A 84 -14.69 6.27 -5.22
C LEU A 84 -15.10 5.82 -6.63
N VAL A 85 -15.17 6.75 -7.58
CA VAL A 85 -15.53 6.45 -8.97
C VAL A 85 -14.48 5.58 -9.64
N ALA A 86 -13.19 5.90 -9.46
CA ALA A 86 -12.08 5.11 -9.98
C ALA A 86 -12.10 3.68 -9.44
N PHE A 87 -12.30 3.51 -8.13
CA PHE A 87 -12.37 2.19 -7.49
C PHE A 87 -13.58 1.40 -7.95
N ARG A 88 -14.78 2.01 -7.99
CA ARG A 88 -16.01 1.33 -8.45
C ARG A 88 -15.89 0.82 -9.88
N THR A 89 -15.26 1.60 -10.75
CA THR A 89 -15.08 1.25 -12.16
C THR A 89 -14.11 0.07 -12.29
N ARG A 90 -12.94 0.15 -11.64
CA ARG A 90 -11.93 -0.91 -11.67
C ARG A 90 -12.36 -2.18 -10.96
N TYR A 91 -13.09 -2.07 -9.84
CA TYR A 91 -13.58 -3.21 -9.06
C TYR A 91 -14.37 -4.21 -9.92
N LYS A 92 -15.28 -3.70 -10.77
CA LYS A 92 -16.09 -4.55 -11.65
C LYS A 92 -15.21 -5.33 -12.62
N GLU A 93 -14.21 -4.69 -13.21
CA GLU A 93 -13.29 -5.34 -14.14
C GLU A 93 -12.40 -6.37 -13.46
N VAL A 94 -11.81 -6.02 -12.31
CA VAL A 94 -10.96 -6.91 -11.51
C VAL A 94 -11.73 -8.17 -11.13
N LEU A 95 -12.98 -8.01 -10.67
CA LEU A 95 -13.82 -9.12 -10.26
C LEU A 95 -14.18 -10.02 -11.46
N ILE A 96 -14.63 -9.46 -12.59
CA ILE A 96 -14.92 -10.25 -13.80
C ILE A 96 -13.68 -11.04 -14.23
N LYS A 97 -12.51 -10.39 -14.26
CA LYS A 97 -11.23 -11.03 -14.63
C LYS A 97 -10.85 -12.13 -13.65
N ALA A 98 -11.03 -11.95 -12.35
CA ALA A 98 -10.72 -12.97 -11.34
C ALA A 98 -11.51 -14.27 -11.56
N TYR A 99 -12.77 -14.19 -11.99
CA TYR A 99 -13.61 -15.37 -12.23
C TYR A 99 -13.43 -15.99 -13.62
N THR A 100 -13.15 -15.18 -14.64
CA THR A 100 -13.17 -15.61 -16.05
C THR A 100 -11.80 -15.86 -16.66
N ALA A 101 -10.73 -15.24 -16.15
CA ALA A 101 -9.41 -15.32 -16.78
C ALA A 101 -8.75 -16.68 -16.59
N ALA A 102 -8.21 -17.24 -17.68
CA ALA A 102 -7.21 -18.29 -17.62
C ALA A 102 -5.90 -17.73 -17.03
N SER A 103 -5.17 -18.57 -16.29
CA SER A 103 -3.98 -18.19 -15.49
C SER A 103 -2.90 -17.38 -16.25
N THR A 104 -2.86 -17.43 -17.57
CA THR A 104 -1.87 -16.75 -18.42
C THR A 104 -2.20 -15.29 -18.72
N VAL A 105 -3.48 -14.90 -18.71
CA VAL A 105 -3.93 -13.50 -18.93
C VAL A 105 -3.78 -12.67 -17.65
N ALA A 106 -3.88 -13.31 -16.49
CA ALA A 106 -3.66 -12.72 -15.17
C ALA A 106 -2.26 -12.09 -15.03
N ILE A 107 -1.23 -12.78 -15.52
CA ILE A 107 0.18 -12.39 -15.37
C ILE A 107 0.50 -11.07 -16.09
N LYS A 108 -0.19 -10.78 -17.20
CA LYS A 108 0.05 -9.55 -17.98
C LYS A 108 -0.58 -8.29 -17.36
N GLN A 109 -1.59 -8.45 -16.50
CA GLN A 109 -2.31 -7.34 -15.89
C GLN A 109 -1.83 -7.06 -14.46
N LEU A 110 -1.17 -8.03 -13.82
CA LEU A 110 -0.60 -7.94 -12.47
C LEU A 110 0.16 -6.63 -12.17
N PRO A 111 1.06 -6.11 -13.04
CA PRO A 111 1.84 -4.92 -12.70
C PRO A 111 1.04 -3.61 -12.72
N LEU A 112 -0.21 -3.62 -13.19
CA LEU A 112 -1.07 -2.42 -13.22
C LEU A 112 -2.07 -2.36 -12.05
N LEU A 113 -2.22 -3.43 -11.27
CA LEU A 113 -3.15 -3.45 -10.13
C LEU A 113 -2.51 -2.84 -8.89
N THR A 114 -3.32 -2.15 -8.09
CA THR A 114 -2.89 -1.76 -6.74
C THR A 114 -2.86 -2.98 -5.81
N GLN A 115 -2.24 -2.86 -4.64
CA GLN A 115 -2.14 -3.96 -3.66
C GLN A 115 -3.53 -4.47 -3.23
N GLU A 116 -4.47 -3.56 -3.05
CA GLU A 116 -5.86 -3.81 -2.66
C GLU A 116 -6.63 -4.55 -3.75
N GLU A 117 -6.42 -4.14 -5.00
CA GLU A 117 -7.00 -4.81 -6.16
C GLU A 117 -6.41 -6.20 -6.38
N MET A 118 -5.10 -6.36 -6.11
CA MET A 118 -4.42 -7.64 -6.16
C MET A 118 -4.94 -8.61 -5.10
N LYS A 119 -5.11 -8.16 -3.85
CA LYS A 119 -5.73 -8.96 -2.78
C LYS A 119 -7.14 -9.43 -3.18
N LEU A 120 -7.95 -8.53 -3.73
CA LEU A 120 -9.30 -8.87 -4.21
C LEU A 120 -9.24 -9.90 -5.35
N TYR A 121 -8.31 -9.72 -6.28
CA TYR A 121 -8.13 -10.62 -7.41
C TYR A 121 -7.74 -12.04 -6.94
N GLU A 122 -6.78 -12.16 -6.04
CA GLU A 122 -6.34 -13.44 -5.47
C GLU A 122 -7.43 -14.13 -4.65
N ALA A 123 -8.20 -13.37 -3.88
CA ALA A 123 -9.37 -13.88 -3.16
C ALA A 123 -10.43 -14.44 -4.13
N GLY A 124 -10.70 -13.73 -5.23
CA GLY A 124 -11.60 -14.18 -6.30
C GLY A 124 -11.11 -15.45 -6.97
N GLN A 125 -9.82 -15.53 -7.32
CA GLN A 125 -9.20 -16.73 -7.89
C GLN A 125 -9.26 -17.93 -6.94
N SER A 126 -8.97 -17.70 -5.66
CA SER A 126 -9.05 -18.73 -4.61
C SER A 126 -10.49 -19.26 -4.47
N SER A 127 -11.48 -18.37 -4.49
CA SER A 127 -12.90 -18.73 -4.46
C SER A 127 -13.33 -19.58 -5.66
N ILE A 128 -12.97 -19.19 -6.89
CA ILE A 128 -13.35 -19.94 -8.09
C ILE A 128 -12.63 -21.30 -8.18
N MET A 129 -11.37 -21.37 -7.74
CA MET A 129 -10.63 -22.63 -7.65
C MET A 129 -11.28 -23.57 -6.62
N ALA A 130 -11.64 -23.06 -5.44
CA ALA A 130 -12.35 -23.82 -4.42
C ALA A 130 -13.70 -24.32 -4.92
N PHE A 131 -14.47 -23.46 -5.60
CA PHE A 131 -15.76 -23.81 -6.20
C PHE A 131 -15.62 -24.89 -7.28
N LYS A 132 -14.66 -24.74 -8.21
CA LYS A 132 -14.38 -25.75 -9.25
C LYS A 132 -13.97 -27.09 -8.62
N LYS A 133 -13.12 -27.07 -7.58
CA LYS A 133 -12.71 -28.27 -6.84
C LYS A 133 -13.89 -28.96 -6.16
N TRP A 134 -14.77 -28.18 -5.52
CA TRP A 134 -16.00 -28.69 -4.91
C TRP A 134 -16.93 -29.31 -5.97
N ARG A 135 -17.17 -28.61 -7.08
CA ARG A 135 -18.07 -29.03 -8.16
C ARG A 135 -17.62 -30.30 -8.86
N MET A 136 -16.32 -30.44 -9.13
CA MET A 136 -15.77 -31.60 -9.84
C MET A 136 -15.67 -32.87 -8.97
N GLY A 137 -15.92 -32.77 -7.66
CA GLY A 137 -15.94 -33.94 -6.77
C GLY A 137 -14.58 -34.62 -6.61
N GLY A 138 -13.64 -33.95 -5.92
CA GLY A 138 -12.34 -34.53 -5.54
C GLY A 138 -12.33 -35.26 -4.18
N PRO A 139 -11.17 -35.77 -3.73
CA PRO A 139 -11.01 -36.38 -2.41
C PRO A 139 -11.42 -35.41 -1.31
N ARG A 140 -12.46 -35.77 -0.53
CA ARG A 140 -13.07 -34.89 0.50
C ARG A 140 -12.19 -34.70 1.74
N LEU A 141 -11.24 -35.61 1.96
CA LEU A 141 -10.29 -35.57 3.08
C LEU A 141 -8.88 -35.58 2.51
N GLN A 142 -8.11 -34.54 2.82
CA GLN A 142 -6.68 -34.44 2.49
C GLN A 142 -5.89 -34.32 3.78
N LYS A 143 -4.72 -34.98 3.83
CA LYS A 143 -3.80 -34.89 4.96
C LYS A 143 -3.37 -33.43 5.12
N ALA A 144 -3.53 -32.86 6.31
CA ALA A 144 -3.08 -31.50 6.59
C ALA A 144 -1.57 -31.36 6.34
N SER A 145 -1.15 -30.22 5.80
CA SER A 145 0.25 -29.93 5.45
C SER A 145 1.21 -30.09 6.64
N VAL A 146 0.73 -29.85 7.86
CA VAL A 146 1.48 -29.99 9.11
C VAL A 146 1.81 -31.45 9.43
N LEU A 147 0.97 -32.41 9.04
CA LEU A 147 1.13 -33.84 9.35
C LEU A 147 2.16 -34.54 8.43
N GLY A 148 2.66 -33.86 7.40
CA GLY A 148 3.65 -34.39 6.45
C GLY A 148 5.10 -34.04 6.81
N ARG A 149 5.34 -33.09 7.71
CA ARG A 149 6.70 -32.66 8.07
C ARG A 149 7.28 -33.60 9.11
N LYS A 150 8.21 -34.48 8.71
CA LYS A 150 9.09 -35.17 9.67
C LYS A 150 9.89 -34.13 10.43
N ARG A 151 9.84 -34.17 11.76
CA ARG A 151 10.73 -33.37 12.61
C ARG A 151 12.17 -33.78 12.30
N LYS A 152 13.07 -32.80 12.10
CA LYS A 152 14.51 -33.09 12.02
C LYS A 152 14.93 -33.72 13.36
N PRO A 153 15.67 -34.85 13.37
CA PRO A 153 16.23 -35.37 14.59
C PRO A 153 17.23 -34.35 15.14
N THR A 154 17.09 -34.05 16.43
CA THR A 154 18.08 -33.27 17.18
C THR A 154 19.16 -34.24 17.63
N GLU A 155 20.34 -34.15 17.01
CA GLU A 155 21.61 -34.50 17.66
C GLU A 155 22.16 -33.24 18.34
#